data_AF-A0AAN8RF27-F1
#
_entry.id   AF-A0AAN8RF27-F1
#
_cell.length_a   1.000
_cell.length_b   1.000
_cell.length_c   1.000
_cell.angle_alpha   90.00
_cell.angle_beta   90.00
_cell.angle_gamma   90.00
#
_symmetry.space_group_name_H-M   'P 1'
#
loop_
_entity.id
_entity.type
_entity.pdbx_description
1 polymer ?
#
loop_
_entity_poly.entity_id
_entity_poly.type
_entity_poly.pdbx_seq_one_letter_code
_entity_poly.pdbx_strand_id
1 'polypeptide(L)'
;MVARLEFDAYRADLEELSVGPRDAVTMARIDTAQEQYQIHKDKYERLRSDVTIKLKFLDENKVKVMHKQLLLFHNAISAYFAGNQQQLEQTLRQFNIKLRPPGADKPSWLEEP
;
A
#
# COMPACT_ATOMS: atom_id res chain seq x y z
N MET A 1 9.06 -6.91 -18.38
CA MET A 1 9.24 -6.07 -19.59
C MET A 1 10.09 -6.78 -20.64
N VAL A 2 11.27 -7.31 -20.29
CA VAL A 2 12.16 -8.08 -21.20
C VAL A 2 11.44 -9.21 -21.95
N ALA A 3 10.70 -10.10 -21.26
CA ALA A 3 10.03 -11.23 -21.92
C ALA A 3 8.93 -10.81 -22.94
N ARG A 4 8.28 -9.66 -22.74
CA ARG A 4 7.32 -9.10 -23.70
C ARG A 4 8.04 -8.60 -24.95
N LEU A 5 9.13 -7.86 -24.75
CA LEU A 5 9.95 -7.33 -25.83
C LEU A 5 10.54 -8.45 -26.68
N GLU A 6 11.09 -9.49 -26.04
CA GLU A 6 11.59 -10.69 -26.74
C GLU A 6 10.47 -11.37 -27.55
N PHE A 7 9.30 -11.59 -26.94
CA PHE A 7 8.14 -12.16 -27.64
C PHE A 7 7.73 -11.32 -28.87
N ASP A 8 7.62 -9.99 -28.72
CA ASP A 8 7.24 -9.10 -29.82
C ASP A 8 8.30 -9.10 -30.94
N ALA A 9 9.60 -9.23 -30.60
CA ALA A 9 10.69 -9.34 -31.57
C ALA A 9 10.61 -10.65 -32.38
N TYR A 10 10.51 -11.81 -31.72
CA TYR A 10 10.40 -13.10 -32.43
C TYR A 10 9.10 -13.24 -33.22
N ARG A 11 8.02 -12.58 -32.79
CA ARG A 11 6.79 -12.48 -33.59
C ARG A 11 7.04 -11.71 -34.88
N ALA A 12 7.70 -10.55 -34.79
CA ALA A 12 8.02 -9.74 -35.97
C ALA A 12 8.95 -10.48 -36.95
N ASP A 13 9.98 -11.17 -36.44
CA ASP A 13 10.89 -11.98 -37.27
C ASP A 13 10.14 -13.09 -38.03
N LEU A 14 9.21 -13.79 -37.36
CA LEU A 14 8.40 -14.83 -37.98
C LEU A 14 7.44 -14.25 -39.03
N GLU A 15 6.80 -13.11 -38.74
CA GLU A 15 5.92 -12.41 -39.68
C GLU A 15 6.70 -11.97 -40.93
N GLU A 16 7.91 -11.43 -40.77
CA GLU A 16 8.77 -11.02 -41.89
C GLU A 16 9.17 -12.21 -42.77
N LEU A 17 9.65 -13.31 -42.16
CA LEU A 17 10.04 -14.51 -42.88
C LEU A 17 8.86 -15.17 -43.62
N SER A 18 7.65 -15.06 -43.09
CA SER A 18 6.44 -15.66 -43.66
C SER A 18 5.97 -15.02 -44.98
N VAL A 19 6.40 -13.79 -45.26
CA VAL A 19 6.09 -13.05 -46.50
C VAL A 19 7.13 -13.35 -47.61
N GLY A 20 8.24 -14.00 -47.27
CA GLY A 20 9.30 -14.38 -48.20
C GLY A 20 8.96 -15.54 -49.15
N PRO A 21 9.84 -15.82 -50.13
CA PRO A 21 9.70 -16.96 -51.04
C PRO A 21 9.73 -18.30 -50.30
N ARG A 22 8.90 -19.26 -50.70
CA ARG A 22 8.78 -20.57 -50.05
C ARG A 22 9.72 -21.63 -50.62
N ASP A 23 10.99 -21.28 -50.78
CA ASP A 23 12.02 -22.27 -51.15
C ASP A 23 12.44 -23.12 -49.95
N ALA A 24 13.13 -24.23 -50.20
CA ALA A 24 13.50 -25.19 -49.15
C ALA A 24 14.35 -24.58 -48.02
N VAL A 25 15.19 -23.59 -48.35
CA VAL A 25 16.05 -22.90 -47.37
C VAL A 25 15.21 -21.98 -46.48
N THR A 26 14.30 -21.22 -47.08
CA THR A 26 13.42 -20.30 -46.36
C THR A 26 12.42 -21.06 -45.50
N MET A 27 11.90 -22.19 -45.98
CA MET A 27 11.02 -23.06 -45.18
C MET A 27 11.72 -23.57 -43.91
N ALA A 28 12.98 -24.01 -43.99
CA ALA A 28 13.74 -24.43 -42.80
C ALA A 28 13.97 -23.28 -41.79
N ARG A 29 14.16 -22.05 -42.29
CA ARG A 29 14.27 -20.85 -41.44
C ARG A 29 12.95 -20.49 -40.78
N ILE A 30 11.83 -20.63 -41.50
CA ILE A 30 10.47 -20.43 -40.95
C ILE A 30 10.21 -21.43 -39.84
N ASP A 31 10.54 -22.71 -40.01
CA ASP A 31 10.35 -23.73 -38.96
C ASP A 31 11.14 -23.39 -37.69
N THR A 32 12.39 -22.93 -37.85
CA THR A 32 13.21 -22.47 -36.72
C THR A 32 12.62 -21.23 -36.05
N ALA A 33 12.17 -20.25 -36.82
CA ALA A 33 11.54 -19.04 -36.30
C ALA A 33 10.22 -19.34 -35.58
N GLN A 34 9.45 -20.33 -36.06
CA GLN A 34 8.22 -20.80 -35.43
C GLN A 34 8.49 -21.40 -34.05
N GLU A 35 9.55 -22.21 -33.91
CA GLU A 35 9.99 -22.76 -32.62
C GLU A 35 10.38 -21.66 -31.64
N GLN A 36 11.22 -20.70 -32.08
CA GLN A 36 11.64 -19.58 -31.24
C GLN A 36 10.47 -18.71 -30.79
N TYR A 37 9.56 -18.39 -31.72
CA TYR A 37 8.32 -17.68 -31.41
C TYR A 37 7.52 -18.39 -30.31
N GLN A 38 7.34 -19.72 -30.41
CA GLN A 38 6.56 -20.48 -29.45
C GLN A 38 7.22 -20.50 -28.06
N ILE A 39 8.54 -20.66 -27.98
CA ILE A 39 9.30 -20.60 -26.72
C ILE A 39 9.11 -19.25 -26.02
N HIS A 40 9.26 -18.15 -26.76
CA HIS A 40 9.15 -16.81 -26.20
C HIS A 40 7.70 -16.43 -25.85
N LYS A 41 6.73 -16.91 -26.63
CA LYS A 41 5.30 -16.78 -26.33
C LYS A 41 4.95 -17.45 -25.01
N ASP A 42 5.34 -18.71 -24.81
CA ASP A 42 5.00 -19.46 -23.60
C ASP A 42 5.66 -18.85 -22.36
N LYS A 43 6.92 -18.41 -22.48
CA LYS A 43 7.62 -17.67 -21.43
C LYS A 43 6.89 -16.38 -21.06
N TYR A 44 6.48 -15.58 -22.05
CA TYR A 44 5.76 -14.33 -21.82
C TYR A 44 4.39 -14.56 -21.18
N GLU A 45 3.59 -15.49 -21.72
CA GLU A 45 2.24 -15.79 -21.21
C GLU A 45 2.27 -16.32 -19.78
N ARG A 46 3.24 -17.19 -19.45
CA ARG A 46 3.44 -17.65 -18.07
C ARG A 46 3.74 -16.50 -17.12
N LEU A 47 4.71 -15.64 -17.46
CA LEU A 47 5.06 -14.48 -16.64
C LEU A 47 3.89 -13.49 -16.51
N ARG A 48 3.11 -13.30 -17.58
CA ARG A 48 1.92 -12.44 -17.58
C ARG A 48 0.86 -12.98 -16.61
N SER A 49 0.63 -14.30 -16.61
CA SER A 49 -0.28 -14.97 -15.67
C SER A 49 0.18 -14.77 -14.22
N ASP A 50 1.47 -15.02 -13.94
CA ASP A 50 2.05 -14.87 -12.61
C ASP A 50 1.93 -13.44 -12.09
N VAL A 51 2.21 -12.43 -12.94
CA VAL A 51 2.05 -11.02 -12.59
C VAL A 51 0.59 -10.68 -12.30
N THR A 52 -0.34 -11.16 -13.12
CA THR A 52 -1.78 -10.93 -12.92
C THR A 52 -2.24 -11.45 -11.56
N ILE A 53 -1.80 -12.64 -11.18
CA ILE A 53 -2.09 -13.21 -9.86
C ILE A 53 -1.46 -12.37 -8.75
N LYS A 54 -0.18 -11.98 -8.88
CA LYS A 54 0.51 -11.14 -7.89
C LYS A 54 -0.15 -9.78 -7.69
N LEU A 55 -0.68 -9.16 -8.75
CA LEU A 55 -1.41 -7.89 -8.64
C LEU A 55 -2.69 -8.03 -7.82
N LYS A 56 -3.45 -9.13 -7.98
CA LYS A 56 -4.62 -9.40 -7.13
C LYS A 56 -4.24 -9.51 -5.66
N PHE A 57 -3.18 -10.26 -5.34
CA PHE A 57 -2.68 -10.35 -3.97
C PHE A 57 -2.19 -8.99 -3.42
N LEU A 58 -1.56 -8.18 -4.26
CA LEU A 58 -1.09 -6.86 -3.88
C LEU A 58 -2.26 -5.92 -3.56
N ASP A 59 -3.33 -5.97 -4.34
CA ASP A 59 -4.55 -5.17 -4.10
C ASP A 59 -5.22 -5.57 -2.77
N GLU A 60 -5.32 -6.87 -2.49
CA GLU A 60 -5.82 -7.34 -1.18
C GLU A 60 -4.92 -6.88 -0.03
N ASN A 61 -3.59 -6.96 -0.22
CA ASN A 61 -2.64 -6.54 0.80
C ASN A 61 -2.71 -5.03 1.05
N LYS A 62 -2.87 -4.22 0.00
CA LYS A 62 -3.05 -2.77 0.07
C LYS A 62 -4.23 -2.42 0.97
N VAL A 63 -5.39 -3.06 0.79
CA VAL A 63 -6.57 -2.81 1.64
C VAL A 63 -6.27 -3.15 3.11
N LYS A 64 -5.65 -4.31 3.37
CA LYS A 64 -5.30 -4.76 4.73
C LYS A 64 -4.31 -3.81 5.42
N VAL A 65 -3.25 -3.41 4.72
CA VAL A 65 -2.23 -2.49 5.22
C VAL A 65 -2.86 -1.11 5.49
N MET A 66 -3.60 -0.56 4.53
CA MET A 66 -4.24 0.74 4.69
C MET A 66 -5.23 0.75 5.85
N HIS A 67 -6.05 -0.30 5.99
CA HIS A 67 -6.97 -0.41 7.13
C HIS A 67 -6.23 -0.38 8.47
N LYS A 68 -5.16 -1.18 8.61
CA LYS A 68 -4.34 -1.20 9.82
C LYS A 68 -3.70 0.17 10.11
N GLN A 69 -3.10 0.81 9.10
CA GLN A 69 -2.43 2.09 9.29
C GLN A 69 -3.39 3.22 9.61
N LEU A 70 -4.56 3.26 8.96
CA LEU A 70 -5.59 4.25 9.25
C LEU A 70 -6.17 4.06 10.67
N LEU A 71 -6.37 2.81 11.11
CA LEU A 71 -6.81 2.53 12.47
C LEU A 71 -5.77 2.95 13.52
N LEU A 72 -4.49 2.61 13.30
CA LEU A 72 -3.41 3.04 14.19
C LEU A 72 -3.29 4.56 14.24
N PHE A 73 -3.40 5.23 13.10
CA PHE A 73 -3.39 6.68 13.01
C PHE A 73 -4.56 7.29 13.80
N HIS A 74 -5.79 6.79 13.59
CA HIS A 74 -6.95 7.24 14.33
C HIS A 74 -6.77 7.05 15.85
N ASN A 75 -6.30 5.88 16.28
CA ASN A 75 -6.07 5.59 17.70
C ASN A 75 -5.02 6.53 18.31
N ALA A 76 -3.93 6.82 17.58
CA ALA A 76 -2.91 7.75 18.04
C ALA A 76 -3.44 9.17 18.22
N ILE A 77 -4.24 9.66 17.26
CA ILE A 77 -4.87 10.99 17.34
C ILE A 77 -5.86 11.06 18.50
N SER A 78 -6.73 10.07 18.64
CA SER A 78 -7.70 10.00 19.74
C SER A 78 -7.01 9.95 21.11
N ALA A 79 -5.93 9.17 21.26
CA ALA A 79 -5.16 9.10 22.48
C ALA A 79 -4.47 10.43 22.82
N TYR A 80 -3.92 11.14 21.83
CA TYR A 80 -3.33 12.47 22.01
C TYR A 80 -4.33 13.47 22.57
N PHE A 81 -5.52 13.59 21.95
CA PHE A 81 -6.54 14.53 22.43
C PHE A 81 -7.14 14.13 23.78
N ALA A 82 -7.41 12.84 24.00
CA ALA A 82 -7.92 12.36 25.29
C ALA A 82 -6.92 12.62 26.43
N GLY A 83 -5.62 12.35 26.20
CA GLY A 83 -4.56 12.64 27.16
C GLY A 83 -4.44 14.14 27.47
N ASN A 84 -4.48 14.98 26.44
CA ASN A 84 -4.43 16.44 26.61
C ASN A 84 -5.64 16.97 27.39
N GLN A 85 -6.84 16.47 27.11
CA GLN A 85 -8.05 16.85 27.85
C GLN A 85 -7.91 16.46 29.34
N GLN A 86 -7.49 15.23 29.62
CA GLN A 86 -7.29 14.76 31.00
C GLN A 86 -6.25 15.60 31.74
N GLN A 87 -5.13 15.94 31.10
CA GLN A 87 -4.08 16.76 31.70
C GLN A 87 -4.55 18.20 31.98
N LEU A 88 -5.33 18.79 31.07
CA LEU A 88 -5.92 20.12 31.26
C LEU A 88 -6.90 20.12 32.44
N GLU A 89 -7.81 19.15 32.51
CA GLU A 89 -8.76 19.01 33.61
C GLU A 89 -8.06 18.85 34.97
N GLN A 90 -6.99 18.04 35.03
CA GLN A 90 -6.18 17.89 36.24
C GLN A 90 -5.52 19.20 36.65
N THR A 91 -4.95 19.93 35.69
CA THR A 91 -4.30 21.22 35.95
C THR A 91 -5.29 22.24 36.50
N LEU A 92 -6.49 22.34 35.90
CA LEU A 92 -7.55 23.23 36.38
C LEU A 92 -8.01 22.89 37.81
N ARG A 93 -8.16 21.60 38.14
CA ARG A 93 -8.48 21.16 39.51
C ARG A 93 -7.42 21.59 40.51
N GLN A 94 -6.13 21.46 40.17
CA GLN A 94 -5.04 21.88 41.05
C GLN A 94 -5.05 23.39 41.32
N PHE A 95 -5.32 24.22 40.30
CA PHE A 95 -5.47 25.67 40.48
C PHE A 95 -6.66 26.02 41.39
N ASN A 96 -7.82 25.39 41.18
CA ASN A 96 -9.01 25.63 42.01
C ASN A 96 -8.80 25.24 43.49
N ILE A 97 -8.03 24.19 43.78
CA ILE A 97 -7.71 23.78 45.15
C ILE A 97 -6.78 24.79 45.82
N LYS A 98 -5.80 25.34 45.10
CA LYS A 98 -4.87 26.36 45.63
C LYS A 98 -5.52 27.74 45.84
N LEU A 99 -6.66 28.00 45.20
CA LEU A 99 -7.42 29.25 45.35
C LEU A 99 -8.35 29.28 46.59
N ARG A 100 -8.49 28.18 47.36
CA ARG A 100 -9.12 28.28 48.68
C ARG A 100 -8.18 29.06 49.62
N PRO A 101 -8.61 30.22 50.15
CA PRO A 101 -7.74 31.02 51.01
C PRO A 101 -7.39 30.26 52.29
N PRO A 102 -6.14 30.35 52.78
CA PRO A 102 -5.80 29.90 54.13
C PRO A 102 -6.65 30.70 55.13
N GLY A 103 -7.68 30.08 55.72
CA GLY A 103 -8.59 30.74 56.66
C GLY A 103 -10.09 30.48 56.47
N ALA A 104 -10.49 29.76 55.41
CA ALA A 104 -11.91 29.49 55.12
C ALA A 104 -12.66 28.67 56.19
N ASP A 105 -11.96 27.97 57.09
CA ASP A 105 -12.56 27.18 58.17
C ASP A 105 -12.63 27.92 59.53
N LYS A 106 -12.21 29.19 59.60
CA LYS A 106 -12.36 29.98 60.82
C LYS A 106 -13.60 30.86 60.70
N PRO A 107 -14.64 30.66 61.54
CA PRO A 107 -15.79 31.56 61.54
C PRO A 107 -15.32 32.98 61.80
N SER A 108 -15.96 33.93 61.11
CA SER A 108 -15.69 35.35 61.30
C SER A 108 -15.98 35.71 62.75
N TRP A 109 -15.06 36.42 63.40
CA TRP A 109 -15.25 36.92 64.78
C TRP A 109 -16.47 37.87 64.92
N LEU A 110 -17.05 38.30 63.79
CA LEU A 110 -18.28 39.08 63.70
C LEU A 110 -19.57 38.24 63.79
N GLU A 111 -19.48 36.90 63.83
CA GLU A 111 -20.62 35.98 63.99
C GLU A 111 -20.81 35.46 65.43
N GLU A 112 -20.07 35.99 66.42
CA GLU A 112 -20.35 35.75 67.83
C GLU A 112 -21.39 36.76 68.39
N PRO A 113 -22.27 36.32 69.30
CA PRO A 113 -23.71 36.64 69.35
C PRO A 113 -24.10 38.06 69.80
#